data_AF-A0A2G9V5M2-F1
#
_entry.id   AF-A0A2G9V5M2-F1
#
_cell.length_a   1.000
_cell.length_b   1.000
_cell.length_c   1.000
_cell.angle_alpha   90.00
_cell.angle_beta   90.00
_cell.angle_gamma   90.00
#
_symmetry.space_group_name_H-M   'P 1'
#
loop_
_entity.id
_entity.type
_entity.pdbx_description
1 polymer ?
#
loop_
_entity_poly.entity_id
_entity_poly.type
_entity_poly.pdbx_seq_one_letter_code
_entity_poly.pdbx_strand_id
1 'polypeptide(L)'
;MVVATPCNNLAVFSTMDESGGLFAPLKQTIKKDPTRFELTEEEQLYWTVLRHAHSAMNEGGFRGLEEVVMIGNGMGMFQIISSNNEDEGTAGNISHRIEKFNFGPRVRGLVAPLAGAEQISMSGQDVYRYFIKVVPTKIYQGIFGRYTMAYQYSVTFLKKKLNEGEHSHGGILFEYEFCANVIEVKEAAKSLIALFIRLCAVVGGVFATSRMINNIIQLLLSFFTRSSPSSSSSSAPLLENSSLNSKAPLE
;
A
#
# COMPACT_ATOMS: atom_id res chain seq x y z
N MET A 1 10.45 2.48 17.60
CA MET A 1 11.83 2.43 17.05
C MET A 1 12.80 2.23 18.20
N VAL A 2 13.84 1.43 18.01
CA VAL A 2 14.87 1.15 19.03
C VAL A 2 16.20 1.70 18.55
N VAL A 3 16.90 2.44 19.40
CA VAL A 3 18.23 3.01 19.13
C VAL A 3 19.19 2.47 20.19
N ALA A 4 20.38 2.05 19.77
CA ALA A 4 21.42 1.47 20.61
C ALA A 4 22.25 2.51 21.39
N THR A 5 21.67 3.68 21.67
CA THR A 5 22.28 4.76 22.47
C THR A 5 21.44 4.96 23.74
N PRO A 6 22.07 5.17 24.92
CA PRO A 6 21.33 5.51 26.13
C PRO A 6 20.55 6.82 25.97
N CYS A 7 19.34 6.88 26.53
CA CYS A 7 18.43 8.01 26.34
C CYS A 7 18.92 9.35 26.88
N ASN A 8 19.87 9.34 27.81
CA ASN A 8 20.48 10.55 28.38
C ASN A 8 21.36 11.29 27.35
N ASN A 9 21.84 10.56 26.34
CA ASN A 9 22.74 11.07 25.30
C ASN A 9 21.99 11.25 23.96
N LEU A 10 20.66 11.19 23.96
CA LEU A 10 19.83 11.34 22.77
C LEU A 10 19.01 12.62 22.85
N ALA A 11 19.28 13.53 21.92
CA ALA A 11 18.44 14.68 21.64
C ALA A 11 17.51 14.36 20.47
N VAL A 12 16.25 14.73 20.60
CA VAL A 12 15.25 14.58 19.54
C VAL A 12 14.78 15.97 19.16
N PHE A 13 14.80 16.27 17.87
CA PHE A 13 14.40 17.57 17.35
C PHE A 13 13.51 17.38 16.13
N SER A 14 12.56 18.29 15.94
CA SER A 14 11.68 18.29 14.78
C SER A 14 11.51 19.71 14.26
N THR A 15 11.65 19.92 12.95
CA THR A 15 11.26 21.17 12.31
C THR A 15 10.00 20.95 11.48
N MET A 16 9.05 21.86 11.64
CA MET A 16 7.95 22.09 10.72
C MET A 16 8.09 23.53 10.22
N ASP A 17 8.09 23.72 8.91
CA ASP A 17 8.11 25.06 8.33
C ASP A 17 6.73 25.74 8.54
N GLU A 18 6.65 26.57 9.57
CA GLU A 18 5.93 27.84 9.50
C GLU A 18 6.65 28.85 10.40
N SER A 19 7.63 29.56 9.83
CA SER A 19 8.22 30.80 10.37
C SER A 19 8.52 30.81 11.88
N GLY A 20 9.64 30.21 12.30
CA GLY A 20 10.12 30.41 13.67
C GLY A 20 11.28 29.52 14.09
N GLY A 21 12.51 29.99 13.84
CA GLY A 21 13.70 29.63 14.61
C GLY A 21 14.26 28.20 14.47
N LEU A 22 15.56 28.11 14.26
CA LEU A 22 16.37 26.89 14.16
C LEU A 22 16.34 25.98 15.42
N PHE A 23 15.59 26.35 16.48
CA PHE A 23 15.57 25.67 17.78
C PHE A 23 14.24 25.82 18.55
N ALA A 24 13.09 25.51 17.94
CA ALA A 24 11.84 25.39 18.70
C ALA A 24 11.62 23.92 19.13
N PRO A 25 11.80 23.55 20.41
CA PRO A 25 11.42 22.22 20.88
C PRO A 25 9.89 22.15 20.92
N LEU A 26 9.28 21.40 19.98
CA LEU A 26 7.86 21.07 20.13
C LEU A 26 7.68 20.28 21.43
N LYS A 27 6.78 20.80 22.27
CA LYS A 27 6.29 20.17 23.50
C LYS A 27 5.32 19.03 23.14
N GLN A 28 5.78 18.05 22.37
CA GLN A 28 5.12 16.76 22.26
C GLN A 28 5.77 15.82 23.27
N THR A 29 4.99 15.34 24.24
CA THR A 29 5.44 14.45 25.29
C THR A 29 5.80 13.10 24.67
N ILE A 30 7.07 12.94 24.29
CA ILE A 30 7.63 11.67 23.82
C ILE A 30 7.52 10.67 24.98
N LYS A 31 6.65 9.68 24.83
CA LYS A 31 6.48 8.60 25.81
C LYS A 31 7.61 7.58 25.61
N LYS A 32 8.56 7.59 26.53
CA LYS A 32 9.74 6.70 26.53
C LYS A 32 9.47 5.49 27.43
N ASP A 33 8.47 4.71 27.08
CA ASP A 33 8.15 3.49 27.81
C ASP A 33 9.10 2.36 27.36
N PRO A 34 9.53 1.47 28.27
CA PRO A 34 10.31 0.31 27.88
C PRO A 34 9.45 -0.54 26.94
N THR A 35 9.89 -0.70 25.69
CA THR A 35 9.24 -1.58 24.72
C THR A 35 9.24 -3.00 25.28
N ARG A 36 8.09 -3.46 25.78
CA ARG A 36 7.89 -4.83 26.26
C ARG A 36 6.67 -5.44 25.59
N PHE A 37 6.86 -6.67 25.14
CA PHE A 37 5.87 -7.54 24.53
C PHE A 37 4.74 -7.84 25.52
N GLU A 38 3.48 -7.79 25.07
CA GLU A 38 2.32 -8.14 25.90
C GLU A 38 2.42 -9.60 26.35
N LEU A 39 2.15 -9.81 27.63
CA LEU A 39 2.24 -11.07 28.33
C LEU A 39 0.87 -11.39 28.92
N THR A 40 0.58 -12.67 29.04
CA THR A 40 -0.65 -13.22 29.62
C THR A 40 -0.81 -12.84 31.10
N GLU A 41 -2.00 -12.99 31.67
CA GLU A 41 -2.31 -12.51 33.05
C GLU A 41 -1.42 -13.15 34.13
N GLU A 42 -0.97 -14.39 33.93
CA GLU A 42 -0.03 -15.07 34.84
C GLU A 42 1.39 -14.46 34.74
N GLU A 43 1.83 -14.18 33.52
CA GLU A 43 3.12 -13.54 33.25
C GLU A 43 3.15 -12.07 33.69
N GLN A 44 1.98 -11.42 33.79
CA GLN A 44 1.81 -10.09 34.35
C GLN A 44 2.07 -10.06 35.87
N LEU A 45 1.61 -11.08 36.59
CA LEU A 45 1.84 -11.25 38.04
C LEU A 45 3.34 -11.50 38.33
N TYR A 46 3.98 -12.40 37.59
CA TYR A 46 5.42 -12.62 37.69
C TYR A 46 6.20 -11.35 37.34
N TRP A 47 5.72 -10.56 36.36
CA TRP A 47 6.36 -9.31 35.99
C TRP A 47 6.23 -8.22 37.04
N THR A 48 5.11 -8.09 37.73
CA THR A 48 4.97 -7.13 38.83
C THR A 48 5.84 -7.49 40.02
N VAL A 49 5.97 -8.79 40.35
CA VAL A 49 6.89 -9.27 41.39
C VAL A 49 8.35 -9.00 41.01
N LEU A 50 8.75 -9.30 39.77
CA LEU A 50 10.08 -8.98 39.26
C LEU A 50 10.34 -7.47 39.24
N ARG A 51 9.36 -6.64 38.85
CA ARG A 51 9.48 -5.18 38.80
C ARG A 51 9.66 -4.58 40.20
N HIS A 52 8.99 -5.12 41.21
CA HIS A 52 9.18 -4.71 42.60
C HIS A 52 10.52 -5.17 43.19
N ALA A 53 11.02 -6.35 42.81
CA ALA A 53 12.35 -6.83 43.20
C ALA A 53 13.50 -6.07 42.48
N HIS A 54 13.28 -5.64 41.24
CA HIS A 54 14.27 -4.93 40.41
C HIS A 54 14.24 -3.41 40.60
N SER A 55 13.15 -2.81 41.12
CA SER A 55 13.14 -1.38 41.47
C SER A 55 14.11 -1.02 42.61
N ALA A 56 14.62 -2.02 43.33
CA ALA A 56 15.67 -1.86 44.34
C ALA A 56 17.10 -1.99 43.77
N MET A 57 17.26 -2.44 42.51
CA MET A 57 18.56 -2.67 41.87
C MET A 57 18.54 -2.18 40.41
N ASN A 58 19.34 -1.17 40.10
CA ASN A 58 19.59 -0.54 38.78
C ASN A 58 18.80 0.72 38.40
N GLU A 59 19.41 1.84 38.73
CA GLU A 59 19.95 2.78 37.73
C GLU A 59 20.53 2.03 36.50
N GLY A 60 20.09 2.33 35.27
CA GLY A 60 20.84 1.95 34.05
C GLY A 60 20.17 1.07 32.97
N GLY A 61 18.84 1.10 32.77
CA GLY A 61 18.20 0.39 31.66
C GLY A 61 18.04 1.20 30.35
N PHE A 62 18.37 0.60 29.20
CA PHE A 62 18.09 1.14 27.86
C PHE A 62 16.56 1.24 27.59
N ARG A 63 16.08 2.41 27.12
CA ARG A 63 14.65 2.68 26.89
C ARG A 63 14.37 2.89 25.39
N GLY A 64 13.26 2.36 24.88
CA GLY A 64 12.83 2.47 23.48
C GLY A 64 11.92 3.66 23.21
N LEU A 65 11.70 3.99 21.93
CA LEU A 65 10.76 5.03 21.49
C LEU A 65 9.50 4.37 20.91
N GLU A 66 8.36 4.57 21.57
CA GLU A 66 7.10 3.86 21.29
C GLU A 66 6.28 4.53 20.17
N GLU A 67 6.03 5.83 20.27
CA GLU A 67 5.17 6.57 19.33
C GLU A 67 5.62 8.03 19.16
N VAL A 68 5.64 8.50 17.92
CA VAL A 68 5.84 9.93 17.57
C VAL A 68 4.73 10.31 16.61
N VAL A 69 3.92 11.29 17.00
CA VAL A 69 2.78 11.76 16.21
C VAL A 69 3.09 13.13 15.64
N MET A 70 3.50 13.18 14.37
CA MET A 70 3.73 14.45 13.66
C MET A 70 2.43 14.87 12.96
N ILE A 71 1.93 16.08 13.26
CA ILE A 71 0.71 16.63 12.66
C ILE A 71 1.08 17.84 11.81
N GLY A 72 1.08 17.71 10.48
CA GLY A 72 1.32 18.81 9.55
C GLY A 72 1.16 18.39 8.10
N ASN A 73 0.75 19.33 7.25
CA ASN A 73 0.48 19.10 5.81
C ASN A 73 1.67 19.52 4.91
N GLY A 74 2.84 19.83 5.48
CA GLY A 74 4.02 20.33 4.79
C GLY A 74 5.23 19.38 4.83
N MET A 75 6.35 19.85 4.27
CA MET A 75 7.64 19.20 4.45
C MET A 75 8.05 19.33 5.93
N GLY A 76 8.48 18.22 6.52
CA GLY A 76 8.93 18.21 7.89
C GLY A 76 10.15 17.33 8.06
N MET A 77 10.93 17.66 9.08
CA MET A 77 12.15 16.94 9.40
C MET A 77 12.10 16.52 10.85
N PHE A 78 12.46 15.28 11.11
CA PHE A 78 12.59 14.71 12.44
C PHE A 78 13.99 14.13 12.58
N GLN A 79 14.75 14.62 13.57
CA GLN A 79 16.14 14.25 13.77
C GLN A 79 16.39 13.75 15.19
N ILE A 80 17.14 12.66 15.29
CA ILE A 80 17.66 12.10 16.54
C ILE A 80 19.16 12.27 16.48
N ILE A 81 19.73 13.04 17.40
CA ILE A 81 21.16 13.32 17.46
C ILE A 81 21.72 12.64 18.71
N SER A 82 22.84 11.92 18.55
CA SER A 82 23.61 11.43 19.68
C SER A 82 24.55 12.53 20.16
N SER A 83 24.29 13.10 21.34
CA SER A 83 25.20 14.05 21.99
C SER A 83 26.13 13.28 22.91
N ASN A 84 27.44 13.38 22.68
CA ASN A 84 28.43 12.89 23.64
C ASN A 84 28.64 13.99 24.68
N ASN A 85 28.38 13.71 25.96
CA ASN A 85 28.97 14.52 27.02
C ASN A 85 30.47 14.19 27.06
N GLU A 86 31.29 15.20 27.31
CA GLU A 86 32.73 15.30 27.00
C GLU A 86 33.69 14.26 27.59
N ASP A 87 33.23 13.21 28.26
CA ASP A 87 34.11 12.24 28.90
C ASP A 87 34.13 10.90 28.15
N GLU A 88 35.30 10.62 27.58
CA GLU A 88 35.75 9.34 27.04
C GLU A 88 35.38 9.04 25.57
N GLY A 89 36.42 8.80 24.75
CA GLY A 89 36.42 8.69 23.28
C GLY A 89 35.66 7.51 22.65
N THR A 90 34.54 7.11 23.25
CA THR A 90 33.58 6.17 22.68
C THR A 90 32.48 6.93 21.93
N ALA A 91 32.58 6.97 20.61
CA ALA A 91 31.50 7.46 19.76
C ALA A 91 30.19 6.69 20.06
N GLY A 92 29.10 7.41 20.36
CA GLY A 92 27.82 6.80 20.69
C GLY A 92 27.30 5.85 19.59
N ASN A 93 26.71 4.73 19.99
CA ASN A 93 26.27 3.71 19.04
C ASN A 93 24.88 4.04 18.43
N ILE A 94 24.87 4.62 17.23
CA ILE A 94 23.63 5.02 16.52
C ILE A 94 23.01 3.86 15.72
N SER A 95 23.38 2.63 16.03
CA SER A 95 22.68 1.46 15.47
C SER A 95 21.21 1.51 15.89
N HIS A 96 20.31 1.26 14.95
CA HIS A 96 18.88 1.38 15.20
C HIS A 96 18.07 0.38 14.39
N ARG A 97 16.90 0.04 14.94
CA ARG A 97 15.91 -0.82 14.31
C ARG A 97 14.54 -0.14 14.34
N ILE A 98 13.96 0.00 13.17
CA ILE A 98 12.63 0.57 12.98
C ILE A 98 11.64 -0.59 12.93
N GLU A 99 10.89 -0.79 14.01
CA GLU A 99 9.90 -1.88 14.04
C GLU A 99 8.67 -1.55 13.19
N LYS A 100 8.11 -0.36 13.38
CA LYS A 100 6.91 0.12 12.72
C LYS A 100 7.08 1.59 12.41
N PHE A 101 6.72 1.97 11.19
CA PHE A 101 6.70 3.36 10.74
C PHE A 101 5.55 3.52 9.75
N ASN A 102 4.51 4.25 10.15
CA ASN A 102 3.30 4.46 9.37
C ASN A 102 2.83 5.90 9.52
N PHE A 103 2.22 6.42 8.46
CA PHE A 103 1.50 7.69 8.53
C PHE A 103 -0.01 7.39 8.66
N GLY A 104 -0.64 7.93 9.70
CA GLY A 104 -2.07 7.75 9.96
C GLY A 104 -2.47 6.32 10.35
N PRO A 105 -3.77 5.98 10.22
CA PRO A 105 -4.30 4.68 10.63
C PRO A 105 -3.74 3.53 9.82
N ARG A 106 -3.53 2.37 10.47
CA ARG A 106 -3.06 1.16 9.79
C ARG A 106 -4.19 0.57 8.95
N VAL A 107 -4.00 0.50 7.63
CA VAL A 107 -4.95 -0.10 6.69
C VAL A 107 -4.44 -1.46 6.22
N ARG A 108 -5.33 -2.45 6.12
CA ARG A 108 -4.98 -3.81 5.66
C ARG A 108 -4.56 -3.78 4.19
N GLY A 109 -3.49 -4.52 3.86
CA GLY A 109 -2.95 -4.61 2.50
C GLY A 109 -1.92 -3.53 2.16
N LEU A 110 -1.70 -2.54 3.05
CA LEU A 110 -0.63 -1.58 2.90
C LEU A 110 0.66 -2.10 3.56
N VAL A 111 1.75 -2.13 2.80
CA VAL A 111 3.08 -2.51 3.29
C VAL A 111 3.89 -1.25 3.58
N ALA A 112 4.53 -1.22 4.75
CA ALA A 112 5.37 -0.12 5.21
C ALA A 112 6.85 -0.43 4.92
N PRO A 113 7.52 0.28 3.99
CA PRO A 113 8.89 -0.04 3.59
C PRO A 113 9.94 0.00 4.70
N LEU A 114 9.75 0.84 5.73
CA LEU A 114 10.68 0.93 6.86
C LEU A 114 10.39 -0.07 7.98
N ALA A 115 9.30 -0.86 7.89
CA ALA A 115 8.98 -1.83 8.92
C ALA A 115 10.02 -2.96 8.94
N GLY A 116 10.68 -3.12 10.09
CA GLY A 116 11.76 -4.09 10.30
C GLY A 116 13.13 -3.63 9.81
N ALA A 117 13.28 -2.41 9.27
CA ALA A 117 14.56 -1.92 8.78
C ALA A 117 15.57 -1.76 9.94
N GLU A 118 16.77 -2.29 9.76
CA GLU A 118 17.86 -2.20 10.74
C GLU A 118 19.11 -1.59 10.11
N GLN A 119 19.81 -0.77 10.89
CA GLN A 119 21.06 -0.17 10.49
C GLN A 119 22.06 -0.27 11.62
N ILE A 120 23.26 -0.74 11.29
CA ILE A 120 24.35 -0.92 12.24
C ILE A 120 25.42 0.11 11.94
N SER A 121 25.82 0.86 12.98
CA SER A 121 26.88 1.86 12.94
C SER A 121 28.14 1.25 13.52
N MET A 122 29.23 1.24 12.75
CA MET A 122 30.52 0.74 13.23
C MET A 122 31.36 1.86 13.86
N SER A 123 31.25 3.08 13.34
CA SER A 123 32.07 4.22 13.74
C SER A 123 31.41 5.11 14.81
N GLY A 124 30.11 4.93 15.08
CA GLY A 124 29.36 5.74 16.06
C GLY A 124 29.15 7.22 15.68
N GLN A 125 29.73 7.67 14.57
CA GLN A 125 29.57 9.03 14.02
C GLN A 125 28.84 9.04 12.67
N ASP A 126 28.32 7.89 12.24
CA ASP A 126 27.57 7.76 10.99
C ASP A 126 26.26 8.57 11.05
N VAL A 127 25.93 9.24 9.94
CA VAL A 127 24.66 9.94 9.77
C VAL A 127 23.77 9.13 8.83
N TYR A 128 22.59 8.76 9.33
CA TYR A 128 21.57 8.03 8.60
C TYR A 128 20.46 8.98 8.20
N ARG A 129 20.19 9.10 6.90
CA ARG A 129 19.14 9.98 6.39
C ARG A 129 18.12 9.18 5.58
N TYR A 130 16.86 9.31 5.97
CA TYR A 130 15.70 8.69 5.36
C TYR A 130 14.87 9.80 4.71
N PHE A 131 14.90 9.86 3.38
CA PHE A 131 14.01 10.71 2.61
C PHE A 131 12.72 9.95 2.35
N ILE A 132 11.62 10.44 2.89
CA ILE A 132 10.31 9.80 2.87
C ILE A 132 9.36 10.65 2.03
N LYS A 133 8.84 10.08 0.95
CA LYS A 133 7.79 10.72 0.15
C LYS A 133 6.46 10.07 0.45
N VAL A 134 5.55 10.83 1.04
CA VAL A 134 4.23 10.38 1.49
C VAL A 134 3.19 10.70 0.43
N VAL A 135 2.42 9.71 0.03
CA VAL A 135 1.35 9.82 -0.97
C VAL A 135 0.00 9.51 -0.32
N PRO A 136 -0.91 10.50 -0.19
CA PRO A 136 -2.26 10.25 0.29
C PRO A 136 -3.02 9.37 -0.71
N THR A 137 -3.63 8.30 -0.21
CA THR A 137 -4.37 7.33 -1.00
C THR A 137 -5.78 7.15 -0.45
N LYS A 138 -6.80 7.38 -1.28
CA LYS A 138 -8.18 7.04 -0.98
C LYS A 138 -8.45 5.61 -1.44
N ILE A 139 -8.75 4.72 -0.51
CA ILE A 139 -9.16 3.35 -0.81
C ILE A 139 -10.67 3.28 -0.70
N TYR A 140 -11.35 3.07 -1.83
CA TYR A 140 -12.80 2.91 -1.87
C TYR A 140 -13.15 1.46 -1.55
N GLN A 141 -14.04 1.28 -0.56
CA GLN A 141 -14.52 -0.02 -0.11
C GLN A 141 -16.00 -0.17 -0.47
N GLY A 142 -16.30 -1.15 -1.31
CA GLY A 142 -17.66 -1.49 -1.70
C GLY A 142 -18.35 -0.46 -2.62
N ILE A 143 -19.64 -0.70 -2.85
CA ILE A 143 -20.44 -0.02 -3.88
C ILE A 143 -20.96 1.36 -3.40
N PHE A 144 -21.00 1.59 -2.09
CA PHE A 144 -21.58 2.79 -1.47
C PHE A 144 -20.63 4.00 -1.38
N GLY A 145 -19.48 3.97 -2.07
CA GLY A 145 -18.57 5.11 -2.13
C GLY A 145 -17.88 5.47 -0.82
N ARG A 146 -17.91 4.59 0.19
CA ARG A 146 -17.15 4.77 1.43
C ARG A 146 -15.67 4.66 1.11
N TYR A 147 -14.88 5.61 1.59
CA TYR A 147 -13.44 5.60 1.43
C TYR A 147 -12.73 5.63 2.78
N THR A 148 -11.58 4.95 2.85
CA THR A 148 -10.63 5.08 3.96
C THR A 148 -9.41 5.82 3.45
N MET A 149 -8.97 6.84 4.19
CA MET A 149 -7.70 7.52 3.91
C MET A 149 -6.55 6.66 4.41
N ALA A 150 -5.64 6.32 3.50
CA ALA A 150 -4.39 5.64 3.77
C ALA A 150 -3.23 6.51 3.29
N TYR A 151 -2.05 6.32 3.89
CA TYR A 151 -0.86 7.07 3.51
C TYR A 151 0.23 6.08 3.11
N GLN A 152 0.44 5.95 1.81
CA GLN A 152 1.54 5.15 1.28
C GLN A 152 2.78 6.01 1.27
N TYR A 153 3.96 5.40 1.38
CA TYR A 153 5.19 6.15 1.30
C TYR A 153 6.29 5.35 0.62
N SER A 154 7.22 6.08 0.01
CA SER A 154 8.47 5.53 -0.53
C SER A 154 9.63 6.14 0.23
N VAL A 155 10.75 5.43 0.25
CA VAL A 155 11.89 5.75 1.10
C VAL A 155 13.17 5.67 0.27
N THR A 156 13.96 6.73 0.34
CA THR A 156 15.33 6.73 -0.14
C THR A 156 16.26 6.84 1.06
N PHE A 157 17.18 5.89 1.17
CA PHE A 157 18.12 5.81 2.28
C PHE A 157 19.49 6.33 1.86
N LEU A 158 20.08 7.21 2.66
CA LEU A 158 21.43 7.72 2.49
C LEU A 158 22.21 7.52 3.80
N LYS A 159 23.37 6.88 3.70
CA LYS A 159 24.33 6.75 4.79
C LYS A 159 25.56 7.60 4.48
N LYS A 160 25.82 8.63 5.30
CA LYS A 160 27.08 9.39 5.26
C LYS A 160 28.01 8.84 6.34
N LYS A 161 29.16 8.29 5.92
CA LYS A 161 30.27 7.99 6.82
C LYS A 161 31.09 9.26 7.01
N LEU A 162 31.47 9.54 8.25
CA LEU A 162 32.32 10.67 8.56
C LEU A 162 33.80 10.27 8.45
N ASN A 163 34.61 11.12 7.83
CA ASN A 163 36.06 10.94 7.80
C ASN A 163 36.67 11.51 9.09
N GLU A 164 37.78 10.92 9.55
CA GLU A 164 38.53 11.42 10.71
C GLU A 164 38.91 12.90 10.50
N GLY A 165 38.36 13.79 11.34
CA GLY A 165 38.65 15.23 11.35
C GLY A 165 37.44 16.15 11.11
N GLU A 166 36.29 15.63 10.70
CA GLU A 166 35.04 16.42 10.65
C GLU A 166 34.30 16.28 11.99
N HIS A 167 34.01 17.37 12.69
CA HIS A 167 33.24 17.34 13.94
C HIS A 167 31.74 17.23 13.64
N SER A 168 31.26 16.05 13.27
CA SER A 168 29.83 15.78 13.12
C SER A 168 29.38 14.76 14.15
N HIS A 169 28.29 15.10 14.83
CA HIS A 169 27.57 14.15 15.67
C HIS A 169 26.80 13.21 14.76
N GLY A 170 26.96 11.91 14.99
CA GLY A 170 26.13 10.96 14.30
C GLY A 170 24.66 11.17 14.68
N GLY A 171 23.78 10.94 13.72
CA GLY A 171 22.36 11.20 13.88
C GLY A 171 21.51 10.41 12.90
N ILE A 172 20.24 10.29 13.25
CA ILE A 172 19.21 9.66 12.43
C ILE A 172 18.23 10.75 12.02
N LEU A 173 18.12 10.97 10.73
CA LEU A 173 17.33 12.03 10.12
C LEU A 173 16.21 11.42 9.28
N PHE A 174 14.98 11.79 9.57
CA PHE A 174 13.79 11.47 8.80
C PHE A 174 13.26 12.76 8.18
N GLU A 175 13.48 12.91 6.88
CA GLU A 175 12.93 14.03 6.10
C GLU A 175 11.68 13.50 5.40
N TYR A 176 10.51 14.07 5.66
CA TYR A 176 9.27 13.65 5.02
C TYR A 176 8.64 14.80 4.23
N GLU A 177 8.10 14.46 3.06
CA GLU A 177 7.42 15.38 2.15
C GLU A 177 6.11 14.76 1.66
N PHE A 178 5.01 15.52 1.75
CA PHE A 178 3.73 15.11 1.18
C PHE A 178 3.69 15.41 -0.32
N CYS A 179 3.41 14.40 -1.13
CA CYS A 179 3.17 14.57 -2.55
C CYS A 179 1.83 15.27 -2.78
N ALA A 180 1.81 16.23 -3.71
CA ALA A 180 0.59 16.94 -4.11
C ALA A 180 -0.44 16.05 -4.83
N ASN A 181 -0.04 14.84 -5.24
CA ASN A 181 -0.90 13.90 -5.94
C ASN A 181 -1.62 12.98 -4.96
N VAL A 182 -2.93 12.82 -5.15
CA VAL A 182 -3.77 11.88 -4.40
C VAL A 182 -4.06 10.67 -5.29
N ILE A 183 -3.77 9.47 -4.77
CA ILE A 183 -4.10 8.22 -5.48
C ILE A 183 -5.51 7.79 -5.07
N GLU A 184 -6.37 7.48 -6.05
CA GLU A 184 -7.68 6.89 -5.80
C GLU A 184 -7.70 5.43 -6.26
N VAL A 185 -7.81 4.50 -5.30
CA VAL A 185 -7.92 3.07 -5.58
C VAL A 185 -9.39 2.69 -5.55
N LYS A 186 -9.92 2.34 -6.72
CA LYS A 186 -11.30 1.84 -6.89
C LYS A 186 -11.22 0.38 -7.32
N GLU A 187 -12.05 -0.47 -6.72
CA GLU A 187 -12.19 -1.84 -7.17
C GLU A 187 -12.79 -1.86 -8.58
N ALA A 188 -12.06 -2.42 -9.53
CA ALA A 188 -12.53 -2.58 -10.91
C ALA A 188 -13.54 -3.74 -10.98
N ALA A 189 -14.77 -3.50 -10.57
CA ALA A 189 -15.86 -4.46 -10.74
C ALA A 189 -16.32 -4.47 -12.20
N LYS A 190 -16.35 -5.65 -12.83
CA LYS A 190 -17.04 -5.82 -14.11
C LYS A 190 -18.55 -5.82 -13.84
N SER A 191 -19.29 -4.96 -14.53
CA SER A 191 -20.74 -4.91 -14.36
C SER A 191 -21.40 -6.22 -14.82
N LEU A 192 -22.48 -6.62 -14.14
CA LEU A 192 -23.29 -7.78 -14.58
C LEU A 192 -23.84 -7.57 -15.99
N ILE A 193 -24.13 -6.33 -16.37
CA ILE A 193 -24.55 -5.95 -17.72
C ILE A 193 -23.46 -6.30 -18.74
N ALA A 194 -22.19 -6.01 -18.44
CA ALA A 194 -21.08 -6.39 -19.32
C ALA A 194 -20.95 -7.92 -19.45
N LEU A 195 -21.30 -8.68 -18.41
CA LEU A 195 -21.36 -10.14 -18.48
C LEU A 195 -22.53 -10.63 -19.35
N PHE A 196 -23.72 -10.04 -19.22
CA PHE A 196 -24.87 -10.35 -20.08
C PHE A 196 -24.61 -10.04 -21.55
N ILE A 197 -24.02 -8.87 -21.85
CA ILE A 197 -23.63 -8.52 -23.23
C ILE A 197 -22.66 -9.56 -23.79
N ARG A 198 -21.67 -10.00 -23.01
CA ARG A 198 -20.73 -11.06 -23.42
C ARG A 198 -21.44 -12.40 -23.64
N LEU A 199 -22.39 -12.76 -22.79
CA LEU A 199 -23.17 -13.99 -22.94
C LEU A 199 -24.00 -13.97 -24.22
N CYS A 200 -24.75 -12.90 -24.46
CA CYS A 200 -25.54 -12.72 -25.68
C CYS A 200 -24.67 -12.74 -26.93
N ALA A 201 -23.49 -12.11 -26.89
CA ALA A 201 -22.54 -12.13 -28.00
C ALA A 201 -22.08 -13.55 -28.34
N VAL A 202 -21.82 -14.41 -27.34
CA VAL A 202 -21.46 -15.81 -27.56
C VAL A 202 -22.62 -16.59 -28.17
N VAL A 203 -23.84 -16.46 -27.62
CA VAL A 203 -25.04 -17.17 -28.15
C VAL A 203 -25.34 -16.74 -29.59
N GLY A 204 -25.31 -15.43 -29.87
CA GLY A 204 -25.50 -14.89 -31.21
C GLY A 204 -24.43 -15.35 -32.19
N GLY A 205 -23.17 -15.41 -31.73
CA GLY A 205 -22.05 -15.93 -32.52
C GLY A 205 -22.22 -17.39 -32.91
N VAL A 206 -22.68 -18.25 -31.99
CA VAL A 206 -22.95 -19.68 -32.28
C VAL A 206 -24.08 -19.82 -33.32
N PHE A 207 -25.15 -19.04 -33.21
CA PHE A 207 -26.26 -19.11 -34.14
C PHE A 207 -25.89 -18.59 -35.54
N ALA A 208 -25.11 -17.51 -35.61
CA ALA A 208 -24.59 -16.95 -36.86
C ALA A 208 -23.64 -17.92 -37.57
N THR A 209 -22.69 -18.51 -36.83
CA THR A 209 -21.73 -19.49 -37.37
C THR A 209 -22.43 -20.76 -37.85
N SER A 210 -23.43 -21.26 -37.11
CA SER A 210 -24.23 -22.42 -37.56
C SER A 210 -24.95 -22.17 -38.88
N ARG A 211 -25.55 -20.98 -39.07
CA ARG A 211 -26.18 -20.60 -40.34
C ARG A 211 -25.18 -20.47 -41.48
N MET A 212 -24.02 -19.85 -41.23
CA MET A 212 -22.97 -19.74 -42.24
C MET A 212 -22.49 -21.13 -42.70
N ILE A 213 -22.23 -22.04 -41.75
CA ILE A 213 -21.81 -23.41 -42.06
C ILE A 213 -22.88 -24.14 -42.89
N ASN A 214 -24.15 -24.09 -42.48
CA ASN A 214 -25.22 -24.76 -43.23
C ASN A 214 -25.35 -24.22 -44.67
N ASN A 215 -25.24 -22.89 -44.84
CA ASN A 215 -25.32 -22.27 -46.15
C ASN A 215 -24.11 -22.66 -47.04
N ILE A 216 -22.89 -22.70 -46.47
CA ILE A 216 -21.69 -23.18 -47.18
C ILE A 216 -21.84 -24.65 -47.61
N ILE A 217 -22.36 -25.51 -46.73
CA ILE A 217 -22.58 -26.93 -47.05
C ILE A 217 -23.60 -27.10 -48.18
N GLN A 218 -24.74 -26.38 -48.13
CA GLN A 218 -25.74 -26.44 -49.20
C GLN A 218 -25.19 -25.91 -50.53
N LEU A 219 -24.37 -24.86 -50.49
CA LEU A 219 -23.74 -24.31 -51.68
C LEU A 219 -22.72 -25.30 -52.28
N LEU A 220 -21.94 -26.00 -51.44
CA LEU A 220 -21.06 -27.08 -51.89
C LEU A 220 -21.85 -28.26 -52.47
N LEU A 221 -22.90 -28.74 -51.80
CA LEU A 221 -23.73 -29.85 -52.28
C LEU A 221 -24.42 -29.52 -53.61
N SER A 222 -24.94 -28.30 -53.79
CA SER A 222 -25.54 -27.86 -55.05
C SER A 222 -24.51 -27.74 -56.18
N PHE A 223 -23.26 -27.35 -55.87
CA PHE A 223 -22.16 -27.35 -56.82
C PHE A 223 -21.77 -28.77 -57.27
N PHE A 224 -21.71 -29.73 -56.33
CA PHE A 224 -21.37 -31.13 -56.61
C PHE A 224 -22.51 -31.91 -57.30
N THR A 225 -23.77 -31.59 -57.01
CA THR A 225 -24.91 -32.21 -57.69
C THR A 225 -25.14 -31.65 -59.10
N ARG A 226 -24.71 -30.41 -59.37
CA ARG A 226 -24.74 -29.82 -60.72
C ARG A 226 -23.66 -30.40 -61.66
N SER A 227 -22.60 -31.04 -61.14
CA SER A 227 -21.56 -31.68 -61.96
C SER A 227 -21.89 -33.12 -62.38
N SER A 228 -23.00 -33.72 -61.92
CA SER A 228 -23.46 -35.04 -62.36
C SER A 228 -24.81 -34.93 -63.08
N PRO A 229 -24.86 -34.98 -64.42
CA PRO A 229 -26.12 -35.07 -65.13
C PRO A 229 -26.59 -36.53 -65.16
N SER A 230 -27.70 -36.83 -64.49
CA SER A 230 -28.49 -38.03 -64.77
C SER A 230 -29.97 -37.64 -64.91
N SER A 231 -30.48 -37.88 -66.11
CA SER A 231 -31.80 -37.50 -66.63
C SER A 231 -32.99 -38.32 -66.11
N SER A 232 -34.18 -37.72 -66.27
CA SER A 232 -35.56 -38.28 -66.27
C SER A 232 -36.25 -38.45 -64.90
N SER A 233 -37.53 -38.13 -64.67
CA SER A 233 -38.62 -37.59 -65.50
C SER A 233 -39.84 -37.20 -64.64
N SER A 234 -40.49 -36.09 -65.01
CA SER A 234 -41.96 -35.83 -65.10
C SER A 234 -42.93 -36.24 -63.96
N SER A 235 -43.64 -35.25 -63.40
CA SER A 235 -45.12 -35.10 -63.58
C SER A 235 -45.67 -33.92 -62.75
N ALA A 236 -46.32 -32.96 -63.42
CA ALA A 236 -47.35 -32.06 -62.84
C ALA A 236 -48.74 -32.72 -63.06
N PRO A 237 -49.86 -32.33 -62.37
CA PRO A 237 -50.56 -31.08 -62.72
C PRO A 237 -51.34 -30.31 -61.59
N LEU A 238 -51.53 -29.01 -61.86
CA LEU A 238 -52.72 -28.12 -61.74
C LEU A 238 -53.38 -27.70 -60.39
N LEU A 239 -53.39 -26.36 -60.24
CA LEU A 239 -54.49 -25.39 -59.93
C LEU A 239 -55.39 -25.59 -58.70
N GLU A 240 -55.36 -24.59 -57.80
CA GLU A 240 -56.59 -23.89 -57.35
C GLU A 240 -56.27 -22.45 -56.94
N ASN A 241 -56.85 -21.49 -57.66
CA ASN A 241 -56.92 -20.08 -57.27
C ASN A 241 -58.09 -19.91 -56.30
N SER A 242 -57.91 -19.21 -55.19
CA SER A 242 -58.98 -18.34 -54.68
C SER A 242 -58.42 -17.25 -53.77
N SER A 243 -58.60 -16.03 -54.25
CA SER A 243 -58.62 -14.80 -53.48
C SER A 243 -59.69 -14.84 -52.39
N LEU A 244 -59.34 -14.44 -51.17
CA LEU A 244 -60.28 -13.76 -50.28
C LEU A 244 -59.53 -12.75 -49.41
N ASN A 245 -59.71 -11.48 -49.77
CA ASN A 245 -59.54 -10.31 -48.92
C ASN A 245 -60.21 -10.53 -47.57
N SER A 246 -59.64 -9.98 -46.48
CA SER A 246 -60.38 -9.17 -45.50
C SER A 246 -59.55 -8.79 -44.26
N LYS A 247 -59.36 -7.48 -44.09
CA LYS A 247 -59.37 -6.69 -42.83
C LYS A 247 -58.26 -6.91 -41.76
N ALA A 248 -57.38 -5.90 -41.67
CA ALA A 248 -57.37 -4.81 -40.66
C ALA A 248 -57.20 -5.14 -39.14
N PRO A 249 -56.74 -4.17 -38.31
CA PRO A 249 -55.94 -4.34 -37.08
C PRO A 249 -56.75 -4.20 -35.76
N LEU A 250 -56.01 -4.06 -34.63
CA LEU A 250 -56.36 -3.77 -33.22
C LEU A 250 -56.25 -5.03 -32.32
N GLU A 251 -55.62 -5.04 -31.14
CA GLU A 251 -55.20 -4.00 -30.16
C GLU A 251 -53.72 -4.12 -29.75
#